data_AF-A0A1Q7V771-F1
#
_entry.id   AF-A0A1Q7V771-F1
#
_cell.length_a   1.000
_cell.length_b   1.000
_cell.length_c   1.000
_cell.angle_alpha   90.00
_cell.angle_beta   90.00
_cell.angle_gamma   90.00
#
_symmetry.space_group_name_H-M   'P 1'
#
loop_
_entity.id
_entity.type
_entity.pdbx_description
1 polymer ?
#
loop_
_entity_poly.entity_id
_entity_poly.type
_entity_poly.pdbx_seq_one_letter_code
_entity_poly.pdbx_strand_id
1 'polypeptide(L)'
;MHPEPQLGPETIERLEEQSGLLLRTYELEFAKNPTSHGTESARSNLIALRHTISQIYGESAALEVADALRFAAVSVPGDEQP
;
A
#
# COMPACT_ATOMS: atom_id res chain seq x y z
N MET A 1 -17.92 -21.76 -11.38
CA MET A 1 -17.56 -20.52 -10.65
C MET A 1 -16.89 -20.95 -9.36
N HIS A 2 -15.57 -20.74 -9.23
CA HIS A 2 -14.92 -20.83 -7.93
C HIS A 2 -15.32 -19.59 -7.13
N PRO A 3 -15.73 -19.72 -5.85
CA PRO A 3 -15.93 -18.55 -5.01
C PRO A 3 -14.61 -17.79 -4.92
N GLU A 4 -14.65 -16.48 -5.16
CA GLU A 4 -13.52 -15.61 -4.85
C GLU A 4 -13.18 -15.82 -3.37
N PRO A 5 -11.89 -16.00 -3.02
CA PRO A 5 -11.50 -16.17 -1.64
C PRO A 5 -11.90 -14.91 -0.86
N GLN A 6 -12.95 -15.02 -0.05
CA GLN A 6 -13.34 -13.95 0.86
C GLN A 6 -12.17 -13.73 1.83
N LEU A 7 -11.61 -12.52 1.82
CA LEU A 7 -10.53 -12.14 2.70
C LEU A 7 -11.01 -12.23 4.15
N GLY A 8 -10.33 -13.06 4.95
CA GLY A 8 -10.54 -13.04 6.40
C GLY A 8 -10.08 -11.70 7.00
N PRO A 9 -10.69 -11.26 8.12
CA PRO A 9 -10.35 -9.97 8.75
C PRO A 9 -8.87 -9.87 9.13
N GLU A 10 -8.27 -10.97 9.63
CA GLU A 10 -6.83 -11.03 9.93
C GLU A 10 -5.96 -10.85 8.68
N THR A 11 -6.40 -11.37 7.53
CA THR A 11 -5.69 -11.19 6.26
C THR A 11 -5.76 -9.74 5.82
N ILE A 12 -6.91 -9.09 5.97
CA ILE A 12 -7.10 -7.67 5.63
C ILE A 12 -6.17 -6.80 6.48
N GLU A 13 -6.21 -6.96 7.80
CA GLU A 13 -5.37 -6.21 8.75
C GLU A 13 -3.88 -6.35 8.39
N ARG A 14 -3.42 -7.57 8.12
CA ARG A 14 -2.02 -7.80 7.72
C ARG A 14 -1.68 -7.14 6.39
N LEU A 15 -2.58 -7.18 5.40
CA LEU A 15 -2.37 -6.52 4.12
C LEU A 15 -2.32 -5.01 4.27
N GLU A 16 -3.15 -4.42 5.14
CA GLU A 16 -3.12 -2.99 5.45
C GLU A 16 -1.80 -2.60 6.12
N GLU A 17 -1.33 -3.35 7.11
CA GLU A 17 -0.04 -3.12 7.78
C GLU A 17 1.14 -3.17 6.80
N GLN A 18 1.21 -4.23 5.99
CA GLN A 18 2.28 -4.41 4.99
C GLN A 18 2.27 -3.29 3.96
N SER A 19 1.09 -2.94 3.49
CA SER A 19 0.91 -1.86 2.51
C SER A 19 1.29 -0.50 3.11
N GLY A 20 0.90 -0.24 4.35
CA GLY A 20 1.23 0.99 5.07
C GLY A 20 2.73 1.15 5.31
N LEU A 21 3.43 0.06 5.67
CA LEU A 21 4.89 0.07 5.82
C LEU A 21 5.61 0.40 4.51
N LEU A 22 5.19 -0.22 3.40
CA LEU A 22 5.77 0.02 2.08
C LEU A 22 5.48 1.44 1.59
N LEU A 23 4.28 1.96 1.85
CA LEU A 23 3.92 3.34 1.50
C LEU A 23 4.80 4.35 2.24
N ARG A 24 4.92 4.23 3.58
CA ARG A 24 5.79 5.11 4.37
C ARG A 24 7.25 5.03 3.91
N THR A 25 7.73 3.83 3.56
CA THR A 25 9.09 3.65 3.03
C THR A 25 9.27 4.41 1.72
N TYR A 26 8.30 4.28 0.79
CA TYR A 26 8.32 5.03 -0.46
C TYR A 26 8.27 6.54 -0.22
N GLU A 27 7.40 7.03 0.65
CA GLU A 27 7.28 8.45 0.98
C GLU A 27 8.58 9.02 1.58
N LEU A 28 9.22 8.28 2.49
CA LEU A 28 10.51 8.66 3.08
C LEU A 28 11.64 8.71 2.05
N GLU A 29 11.75 7.70 1.18
CA GLU A 29 12.76 7.68 0.12
C GLU A 29 12.51 8.78 -0.92
N PHE A 30 11.25 8.99 -1.29
CA PHE A 30 10.83 10.02 -2.23
C PHE A 30 11.14 11.43 -1.69
N ALA A 31 10.85 11.68 -0.41
CA ALA A 31 11.14 12.96 0.23
C ALA A 31 12.66 13.26 0.30
N LYS A 32 13.50 12.22 0.46
CA LYS A 32 14.96 12.35 0.42
C LYS A 32 15.47 12.67 -0.99
N ASN A 33 15.11 11.84 -1.97
CA ASN A 33 15.52 12.02 -3.35
C ASN A 33 14.57 11.25 -4.31
N PRO A 34 13.71 11.96 -5.07
CA PRO A 34 12.75 11.36 -5.98
C PRO A 34 13.36 10.51 -7.11
N THR A 35 14.60 10.77 -7.51
CA THR A 35 15.28 10.07 -8.62
C THR A 35 16.33 9.07 -8.11
N SER A 36 16.32 8.74 -6.82
CA SER A 36 17.25 7.75 -6.27
C SER A 36 16.80 6.32 -6.58
N HIS A 37 17.77 5.41 -6.63
CA HIS A 37 17.49 3.97 -6.70
C HIS A 37 16.64 3.48 -5.51
N GLY A 38 16.77 4.09 -4.33
CA GLY A 38 15.94 3.77 -3.17
C GLY A 38 14.46 4.04 -3.43
N THR A 39 14.15 5.19 -4.00
CA THR A 39 12.80 5.58 -4.41
C THR A 39 12.24 4.66 -5.50
N GLU A 40 13.05 4.35 -6.53
CA GLU A 40 12.64 3.41 -7.60
C GLU A 40 12.36 2.00 -7.05
N SER A 41 13.20 1.52 -6.14
CA SER A 41 13.03 0.23 -5.47
C SER A 41 11.76 0.21 -4.61
N ALA A 42 11.54 1.23 -3.78
CA ALA A 42 10.35 1.34 -2.95
C ALA A 42 9.05 1.43 -3.79
N ARG A 43 9.07 2.18 -4.90
CA ARG A 43 7.97 2.24 -5.87
C ARG A 43 7.68 0.87 -6.49
N SER A 44 8.73 0.13 -6.86
CA SER A 44 8.60 -1.21 -7.43
C SER A 44 7.99 -2.19 -6.44
N ASN A 45 8.31 -2.08 -5.15
CA ASN A 45 7.71 -2.92 -4.10
C ASN A 45 6.21 -2.67 -3.96
N LEU A 46 5.74 -1.42 -4.02
CA LEU A 46 4.31 -1.11 -4.01
C LEU A 46 3.57 -1.72 -5.20
N ILE A 47 4.15 -1.63 -6.40
CA ILE A 47 3.57 -2.24 -7.61
C ILE A 47 3.52 -3.76 -7.49
N ALA A 48 4.60 -4.39 -6.99
CA ALA A 48 4.68 -5.83 -6.79
C ALA A 48 3.66 -6.32 -5.75
N LEU A 49 3.46 -5.58 -4.66
CA LEU A 49 2.46 -5.89 -3.64
C LEU A 49 1.05 -5.88 -4.23
N ARG A 50 0.66 -4.81 -4.93
CA ARG A 50 -0.65 -4.71 -5.59
C ARG A 50 -0.87 -5.88 -6.55
N HIS A 51 0.14 -6.20 -7.36
CA HIS A 51 0.07 -7.34 -8.28
C HIS A 51 -0.06 -8.69 -7.55
N THR A 52 0.57 -8.83 -6.39
CA THR A 52 0.50 -10.06 -5.59
C THR A 52 -0.88 -10.22 -4.96
N ILE A 53 -1.44 -9.14 -4.41
CA ILE A 53 -2.80 -9.13 -3.85
C ILE A 53 -3.82 -9.48 -4.95
N SER A 54 -3.71 -8.86 -6.13
CA SER A 54 -4.60 -9.14 -7.27
C SER A 54 -4.52 -10.60 -7.72
N GLN A 55 -3.31 -11.18 -7.76
CA GLN A 55 -3.14 -12.59 -8.15
C GLN A 55 -3.70 -13.59 -7.15
N ILE A 56 -3.59 -13.32 -5.85
CA ILE A 56 -3.99 -14.27 -4.79
C ILE A 56 -5.46 -14.12 -4.43
N TYR A 57 -5.96 -12.88 -4.36
CA TYR A 57 -7.26 -12.55 -3.80
C TYR A 57 -8.23 -11.94 -4.80
N GLY A 58 -7.79 -11.68 -6.03
CA GLY A 58 -8.58 -11.04 -7.08
C GLY A 58 -8.39 -9.52 -7.11
N GLU A 59 -8.77 -8.91 -8.25
CA GLU A 59 -8.57 -7.47 -8.48
C GLU A 59 -9.37 -6.60 -7.50
N SER A 60 -10.56 -7.04 -7.07
CA SER A 60 -11.40 -6.32 -6.11
C SER A 60 -10.68 -6.08 -4.78
N ALA A 61 -10.01 -7.11 -4.26
CA ALA A 61 -9.18 -7.02 -3.05
C ALA A 61 -8.00 -6.06 -3.22
N ALA A 62 -7.36 -6.06 -4.39
CA ALA A 62 -6.26 -5.15 -4.68
C ALA A 62 -6.72 -3.68 -4.73
N LEU A 63 -7.94 -3.43 -5.18
CA LEU A 63 -8.55 -2.10 -5.20
C LEU A 63 -8.92 -1.62 -3.79
N GLU A 64 -9.50 -2.48 -2.94
CA GLU A 64 -9.84 -2.14 -1.56
C GLU A 64 -8.60 -1.74 -0.76
N VAL A 65 -7.52 -2.52 -0.85
CA VAL A 65 -6.24 -2.19 -0.19
C VAL A 65 -5.64 -0.89 -0.74
N ALA A 66 -5.70 -0.67 -2.06
CA ALA A 66 -5.21 0.57 -2.66
C ALA A 66 -6.01 1.81 -2.22
N ASP A 67 -7.32 1.67 -2.07
CA ASP A 67 -8.20 2.75 -1.61
C ASP A 67 -7.96 3.07 -0.13
N ALA A 68 -7.82 2.05 0.72
CA ALA A 68 -7.45 2.21 2.14
C ALA A 68 -6.14 3.00 2.31
N LEU A 69 -5.14 2.72 1.48
CA LEU A 69 -3.87 3.46 1.47
C LEU A 69 -4.03 4.91 1.03
N ARG A 70 -4.88 5.17 0.03
CA ARG A 70 -5.16 6.53 -0.44
C ARG A 70 -5.84 7.36 0.66
N PHE A 71 -6.76 6.78 1.41
CA PHE A 71 -7.41 7.43 2.54
C PHE A 71 -6.47 7.66 3.73
N ALA A 72 -5.56 6.72 3.99
CA ALA A 72 -4.53 6.89 5.02
C ALA A 72 -3.58 8.07 4.71
N ALA A 73 -3.18 8.24 3.44
CA ALA A 73 -2.32 9.35 3.01
C ALA A 73 -3.02 10.73 3.10
N VAL A 74 -4.34 10.79 2.95
CA VAL A 74 -5.15 12.03 3.10
C VAL A 74 -5.36 12.40 4.58
N SER A 75 -5.19 11.45 5.49
CA SER A 75 -5.49 11.62 6.92
C SER A 75 -4.30 12.06 7.77
N VAL A 76 -3.18 12.50 7.18
CA VAL A 76 -2.13 13.19 7.93
C VAL A 76 -2.67 14.57 8.35
N PRO A 77 -2.99 14.81 9.64
CA PRO A 77 -3.31 16.16 10.08
C PRO A 77 -2.02 16.97 9.97
N GLY A 78 -2.09 18.14 9.34
CA GLY A 78 -0.97 19.07 9.36
C GLY A 78 -0.63 19.41 10.79
N ASP A 79 0.52 18.93 11.26
CA ASP A 79 1.11 19.38 12.52
C ASP A 79 1.28 20.90 12.43
N GLU A 80 0.55 21.57 13.31
CA GLU A 80 0.54 23.01 13.51
C GLU A 80 1.97 23.48 13.85
N GLN A 81 2.50 24.32 12.98
CA GLN A 81 3.84 24.91 13.08
C GLN A 81 3.81 26.07 14.11
N PRO A 82 4.72 26.13 15.10
CA PRO A 82 4.94 27.37 15.84
C PRO A 82 5.68 28.42 15.01
#